data_AF-A0A423K0I0-F1
#
_entry.id   AF-A0A423K0I0-F1
#
_cell.length_a   1.000
_cell.length_b   1.000
_cell.length_c   1.000
_cell.angle_alpha   90.00
_cell.angle_beta   90.00
_cell.angle_gamma   90.00
#
_symmetry.space_group_name_H-M   'P 1'
#
loop_
_entity.id
_entity.type
_entity.pdbx_description
1 polymer ?
#
loop_
_entity_poly.entity_id
_entity_poly.type
_entity_poly.pdbx_seq_one_letter_code
_entity_poly.pdbx_strand_id
1 'polypeptide(L)'
;MNVIQELHHFEDGLRPPQPSAAHAWDGDKWVEDASQVALLVQQEAERLCARVDTAADNARNALAGDPLKAMEYAQAAADAQAFIDEGYPKKEVPLSVSAWVVKGRTARQAADQIVAKATQFNESLLTLRTLRLKAKEHIKVHIAKGKTDLANQVSEDAIAAICNVAS
;
A
#
# COMPACT_ATOMS: atom_id res chain seq x y z
N MET A 1 13.80 44.87 29.75
CA MET A 1 14.14 43.42 29.70
C MET A 1 14.23 43.06 28.23
N ASN A 2 15.43 43.13 27.65
CA ASN A 2 15.64 42.88 26.22
C ASN A 2 15.71 41.38 26.00
N VAL A 3 14.78 40.85 25.21
CA VAL A 3 14.78 39.48 24.72
C VAL A 3 15.98 39.34 23.78
N ILE A 4 17.00 38.58 24.18
CA ILE A 4 18.13 38.24 23.32
C ILE A 4 17.56 37.26 22.28
N GLN A 5 17.38 37.73 21.04
CA GLN A 5 17.14 36.86 19.90
C GLN A 5 18.37 35.97 19.73
N GLU A 6 18.18 34.65 19.74
CA GLU A 6 19.26 33.68 19.58
C GLU A 6 19.85 33.75 18.16
N LEU A 7 20.96 34.45 18.02
CA LEU A 7 21.72 34.54 16.78
C LEU A 7 22.61 33.30 16.64
N HIS A 8 22.55 32.65 15.48
CA HIS A 8 23.40 31.51 15.15
C HIS A 8 24.64 32.00 14.37
N HIS A 9 25.81 31.47 14.70
CA HIS A 9 27.07 31.83 14.05
C HIS A 9 27.27 31.00 12.77
N PHE A 10 27.30 31.66 11.61
CA PHE A 10 27.63 31.04 10.33
C PHE A 10 28.92 31.67 9.77
N GLU A 11 29.55 31.02 8.78
CA GLU A 11 30.84 31.46 8.20
C GLU A 11 30.82 32.92 7.67
N ASP A 12 29.63 33.48 7.43
CA ASP A 12 29.36 34.82 6.91
C ASP A 12 28.79 35.82 7.96
N GLY A 13 28.75 35.45 9.24
CA GLY A 13 28.30 36.32 10.34
C GLY A 13 27.14 35.77 11.18
N LEU A 14 26.64 36.59 12.11
CA LEU A 14 25.50 36.27 12.98
C LEU A 14 24.18 36.39 12.20
N ARG A 15 23.45 35.29 12.07
CA ARG A 15 22.12 35.27 11.42
C ARG A 15 21.03 34.91 12.42
N PRO A 16 19.82 35.47 12.29
CA PRO A 16 18.66 35.00 13.06
C PRO A 16 18.36 33.53 12.72
N PRO A 17 17.68 32.78 13.61
CA PRO A 17 17.37 31.38 13.37
C PRO A 17 16.50 31.24 12.12
N GLN A 18 16.74 30.19 11.33
CA GLN A 18 15.95 29.90 10.15
C GLN A 18 14.49 29.64 10.54
N PRO A 19 13.51 30.34 9.93
CA PRO A 19 12.09 30.16 10.28
C PRO A 19 11.58 28.74 9.97
N SER A 20 11.98 28.19 8.83
CA SER A 20 11.68 26.82 8.43
C SER A 20 12.62 26.35 7.31
N ALA A 21 12.62 25.04 7.05
CA ALA A 21 13.36 24.42 5.93
C ALA A 21 12.89 24.89 4.53
N ALA A 22 11.85 25.72 4.45
CA ALA A 22 11.40 26.33 3.20
C ALA A 22 12.08 27.68 2.92
N HIS A 23 12.86 28.22 3.88
CA HIS A 23 13.48 29.53 3.77
C HIS A 23 14.96 29.45 3.41
N ALA A 24 15.39 30.21 2.40
CA ALA A 24 16.80 30.47 2.10
C ALA A 24 17.23 31.83 2.63
N TRP A 25 18.53 31.98 2.92
CA TRP A 25 19.12 33.28 3.24
C TRP A 25 19.42 34.02 1.93
N ASP A 26 18.87 35.21 1.72
CA ASP A 26 19.12 36.02 0.52
C ASP A 26 20.36 36.93 0.60
N GLY A 27 21.04 36.93 1.75
CA GLY A 27 22.15 37.84 2.07
C GLY A 27 21.82 38.81 3.20
N ASP A 28 20.53 39.11 3.43
CA ASP A 28 20.06 40.10 4.41
C ASP A 28 18.94 39.55 5.31
N LYS A 29 18.07 38.69 4.77
CA LYS A 29 16.92 38.10 5.49
C LYS A 29 16.60 36.70 5.01
N TRP A 30 15.79 36.00 5.81
CA TRP A 30 15.17 34.75 5.41
C TRP A 30 14.03 35.03 4.43
N VAL A 31 14.08 34.39 3.27
CA VAL A 31 13.03 34.44 2.24
C VAL A 31 12.58 33.03 1.89
N GLU A 32 11.30 32.84 1.62
CA GLU A 32 10.81 31.56 1.11
C GLU A 32 11.45 31.25 -0.24
N ASP A 33 12.04 30.06 -0.34
CA ASP A 33 12.61 29.53 -1.56
C ASP A 33 11.59 28.59 -2.20
N ALA A 34 11.05 29.01 -3.36
CA ALA A 34 10.04 28.26 -4.08
C ALA A 34 10.50 26.84 -4.45
N SER A 35 11.80 26.62 -4.66
CA SER A 35 12.36 25.30 -4.95
C SER A 35 12.37 24.42 -3.70
N GLN A 36 12.70 24.99 -2.54
CA GLN A 36 12.65 24.28 -1.26
C GLN A 36 11.20 23.95 -0.87
N VAL A 37 10.27 24.88 -1.07
CA VAL A 37 8.84 24.63 -0.88
C VAL A 37 8.37 23.47 -1.76
N ALA A 38 8.69 23.49 -3.06
CA ALA A 38 8.30 22.42 -3.99
C ALA A 38 8.89 21.06 -3.59
N LEU A 39 10.15 21.03 -3.14
CA LEU A 39 10.81 19.83 -2.66
C LEU A 39 10.12 19.26 -1.42
N LEU A 40 9.82 20.10 -0.42
CA LEU A 40 9.14 19.67 0.81
C LEU A 40 7.73 19.13 0.52
N VAL A 41 7.00 19.78 -0.39
CA VAL A 41 5.69 19.33 -0.86
C VAL A 41 5.78 17.95 -1.52
N GLN A 42 6.78 17.73 -2.39
CA GLN A 42 7.01 16.43 -3.01
C GLN A 42 7.35 15.36 -1.98
N GLN A 43 8.28 15.64 -1.06
CA GLN A 43 8.70 14.72 -0.02
C GLN A 43 7.53 14.30 0.88
N GLU A 44 6.63 15.23 1.22
CA GLU A 44 5.45 14.89 2.03
C GLU A 44 4.48 13.98 1.28
N ALA A 45 4.22 14.23 -0.01
CA ALA A 45 3.42 13.33 -0.82
C ALA A 45 4.03 11.92 -0.91
N GLU A 46 5.35 11.83 -1.09
CA GLU A 46 6.09 10.56 -1.14
C GLU A 46 6.02 9.82 0.19
N ARG A 47 6.21 10.53 1.32
CA ARG A 47 6.10 9.96 2.67
C ARG A 47 4.71 9.36 2.92
N LEU A 48 3.64 10.08 2.58
CA LEU A 48 2.27 9.59 2.72
C LEU A 48 1.99 8.40 1.82
N CYS A 49 2.42 8.45 0.56
CA CYS A 49 2.28 7.32 -0.36
C CYS A 49 3.03 6.07 0.15
N ALA A 50 4.24 6.25 0.69
CA ALA A 50 5.03 5.15 1.24
C ALA A 50 4.34 4.50 2.45
N ARG A 51 3.68 5.27 3.32
CA ARG A 51 2.88 4.70 4.43
C ARG A 51 1.76 3.79 3.92
N VAL A 52 1.05 4.21 2.88
CA VAL A 52 -0.03 3.40 2.28
C VAL A 52 0.55 2.16 1.58
N ASP A 53 1.67 2.29 0.88
CA ASP A 53 2.35 1.15 0.25
C ASP A 53 2.79 0.10 1.29
N THR A 54 3.43 0.54 2.39
CA THR A 54 3.83 -0.34 3.51
C THR A 54 2.63 -1.05 4.14
N ALA A 55 1.52 -0.35 4.37
CA ALA A 55 0.31 -0.99 4.90
C ALA A 55 -0.24 -2.05 3.94
N ALA A 56 -0.24 -1.76 2.64
CA ALA A 56 -0.67 -2.73 1.63
C ALA A 56 0.26 -3.95 1.53
N ASP A 57 1.57 -3.77 1.68
CA ASP A 57 2.54 -4.88 1.70
C ASP A 57 2.36 -5.76 2.93
N ASN A 58 2.16 -5.16 4.10
CA ASN A 58 1.86 -5.90 5.33
C ASN A 58 0.55 -6.71 5.19
N ALA A 59 -0.49 -6.11 4.61
CA ALA A 59 -1.75 -6.80 4.35
C ALA A 59 -1.58 -7.96 3.36
N ARG A 60 -0.78 -7.80 2.29
CA ARG A 60 -0.46 -8.90 1.36
C ARG A 60 0.27 -10.04 2.05
N ASN A 61 1.26 -9.72 2.88
CA ASN A 61 2.01 -10.73 3.62
C ASN A 61 1.10 -11.50 4.60
N ALA A 62 0.17 -10.82 5.26
CA ALA A 62 -0.80 -11.45 6.15
C ALA A 62 -1.77 -12.37 5.39
N LEU A 63 -2.26 -11.94 4.21
CA LEU A 63 -3.18 -12.74 3.39
C LEU A 63 -2.51 -13.93 2.70
N ALA A 64 -1.36 -13.73 2.07
CA ALA A 64 -0.69 -14.75 1.28
C ALA A 64 0.12 -15.72 2.16
N GLY A 65 0.63 -15.25 3.30
CA GLY A 65 1.53 -16.00 4.15
C GLY A 65 2.82 -16.37 3.41
N ASP A 66 3.11 -17.67 3.33
CA ASP A 66 4.26 -18.21 2.63
C ASP A 66 4.09 -18.07 1.09
N PRO A 67 4.99 -17.37 0.38
CA PRO A 67 4.88 -17.18 -1.07
C PRO A 67 4.89 -18.48 -1.89
N LEU A 68 5.66 -19.50 -1.48
CA LEU A 68 5.69 -20.79 -2.17
C LEU A 68 4.34 -21.50 -2.01
N LYS A 69 3.75 -21.45 -0.81
CA LYS A 69 2.41 -21.99 -0.58
C LYS A 69 1.34 -21.27 -1.39
N ALA A 70 1.44 -19.94 -1.53
CA ALA A 70 0.54 -19.17 -2.38
C ALA A 70 0.65 -19.60 -3.85
N MET A 71 1.86 -19.88 -4.35
CA MET A 71 2.07 -20.43 -5.70
C MET A 71 1.49 -21.85 -5.86
N GLU A 72 1.64 -22.71 -4.86
CA GLU A 72 1.02 -24.05 -4.85
C GLU A 72 -0.51 -23.96 -4.94
N TYR A 73 -1.13 -23.06 -4.18
CA TYR A 73 -2.57 -22.84 -4.24
C TYR A 73 -3.03 -22.23 -5.57
N ALA A 74 -2.23 -21.33 -6.17
CA ALA A 74 -2.53 -20.81 -7.49
C ALA A 74 -2.49 -21.91 -8.57
N GLN A 75 -1.51 -22.82 -8.51
CA GLN A 75 -1.45 -23.97 -9.42
C GLN A 75 -2.63 -24.91 -9.20
N ALA A 76 -2.97 -25.23 -7.95
CA ALA A 76 -4.13 -26.06 -7.63
C ALA A 76 -5.44 -25.45 -8.15
N ALA A 77 -5.57 -24.12 -8.12
CA ALA A 77 -6.72 -23.41 -8.67
C ALA A 77 -6.79 -23.51 -10.20
N ALA A 78 -5.66 -23.41 -10.90
CA ALA A 78 -5.61 -23.62 -12.34
C ALA A 78 -6.02 -25.05 -12.72
N ASP A 79 -5.48 -26.06 -12.03
CA ASP A 79 -5.83 -27.46 -12.27
C ASP A 79 -7.32 -27.74 -11.97
N ALA A 80 -7.84 -27.18 -10.87
CA ALA A 80 -9.25 -27.30 -10.50
C ALA A 80 -10.17 -26.64 -11.53
N GLN A 81 -9.79 -25.48 -12.06
CA GLN A 81 -10.56 -24.80 -13.10
C GLN A 81 -10.58 -25.61 -14.40
N ALA A 82 -9.45 -26.17 -14.82
CA ALA A 82 -9.40 -27.05 -16.00
C ALA A 82 -10.31 -28.29 -15.81
N PHE A 83 -10.28 -28.90 -14.63
CA PHE A 83 -11.18 -30.01 -14.29
C PHE A 83 -12.67 -29.64 -14.33
N ILE A 84 -13.02 -28.42 -13.89
CA ILE A 84 -14.38 -27.86 -13.98
C ILE A 84 -14.76 -27.65 -15.45
N ASP A 85 -13.89 -27.04 -16.24
CA ASP A 85 -14.12 -26.69 -17.64
C ASP A 85 -14.32 -27.94 -18.53
N GLU A 86 -13.66 -29.05 -18.19
CA GLU A 86 -13.84 -30.36 -18.83
C GLU A 86 -15.10 -31.11 -18.36
N GLY A 87 -15.89 -30.52 -17.45
CA GLY A 87 -17.13 -31.13 -16.98
C GLY A 87 -16.95 -32.20 -15.90
N TYR A 88 -15.85 -32.15 -15.14
CA TYR A 88 -15.54 -33.05 -14.02
C TYR A 88 -15.33 -34.53 -14.45
N PRO A 89 -14.34 -34.83 -15.32
CA PRO A 89 -14.09 -36.20 -15.79
C PRO A 89 -13.78 -37.17 -14.65
N LYS A 90 -14.51 -38.30 -14.57
CA LYS A 90 -14.35 -39.26 -13.45
C LYS A 90 -12.99 -39.98 -13.40
N LYS A 91 -12.31 -40.12 -14.54
CA LYS A 91 -11.06 -40.90 -14.67
C LYS A 91 -9.79 -40.07 -14.62
N GLU A 92 -9.92 -38.75 -14.79
CA GLU A 92 -8.81 -37.81 -14.96
C GLU A 92 -8.96 -36.68 -13.95
N VAL A 93 -9.02 -37.04 -12.67
CA VAL A 93 -9.05 -36.05 -11.58
C VAL A 93 -7.62 -35.57 -11.32
N PRO A 94 -7.33 -34.26 -11.38
CA PRO A 94 -6.00 -33.75 -11.09
C PRO A 94 -5.52 -34.14 -9.69
N LEU A 95 -4.20 -34.33 -9.52
CA LEU A 95 -3.61 -34.70 -8.23
C LEU A 95 -3.83 -33.61 -7.18
N SER A 96 -3.77 -32.35 -7.56
CA SER A 96 -4.04 -31.19 -6.71
C SER A 96 -5.48 -31.19 -6.16
N VAL A 97 -6.46 -31.52 -7.00
CA VAL A 97 -7.86 -31.71 -6.57
C VAL A 97 -8.00 -32.93 -5.68
N SER A 98 -7.37 -34.05 -6.05
CA SER A 98 -7.42 -35.31 -5.31
C SER A 98 -6.80 -35.19 -3.92
N ALA A 99 -5.73 -34.41 -3.76
CA ALA A 99 -5.08 -34.16 -2.46
C ALA A 99 -6.01 -33.46 -1.46
N TRP A 100 -7.04 -32.74 -1.94
CA TRP A 100 -8.03 -32.06 -1.11
C TRP A 100 -9.36 -32.84 -1.00
N VAL A 101 -9.44 -34.02 -1.61
CA VAL A 101 -10.50 -35.02 -1.36
C VAL A 101 -10.26 -35.65 0.01
N VAL A 102 -10.65 -34.93 1.07
CA VAL A 102 -10.58 -35.40 2.46
C VAL A 102 -11.97 -35.43 3.10
N LYS A 103 -12.20 -36.42 3.99
CA LYS A 103 -13.41 -36.54 4.83
C LYS A 103 -14.75 -36.50 4.06
N GLY A 104 -14.88 -37.27 2.97
CA GLY A 104 -16.16 -37.46 2.27
C GLY A 104 -16.54 -36.39 1.24
N ARG A 105 -15.64 -35.44 0.93
CA ARG A 105 -15.83 -34.56 -0.24
C ARG A 105 -15.64 -35.34 -1.54
N THR A 106 -16.44 -35.01 -2.54
CA THR A 106 -16.21 -35.48 -3.91
C THR A 106 -15.15 -34.63 -4.62
N ALA A 107 -14.56 -35.14 -5.69
CA ALA A 107 -13.64 -34.37 -6.53
C ALA A 107 -14.25 -33.07 -7.05
N ARG A 108 -15.55 -33.09 -7.42
CA ARG A 108 -16.30 -31.88 -7.79
C ARG A 108 -16.34 -30.86 -6.66
N GLN A 109 -16.76 -31.27 -5.46
CA GLN A 109 -16.79 -30.37 -4.31
C GLN A 109 -15.41 -29.83 -3.93
N ALA A 110 -14.36 -30.63 -4.07
CA ALA A 110 -12.99 -30.19 -3.84
C ALA A 110 -12.58 -29.11 -4.87
N ALA A 111 -12.81 -29.34 -6.16
CA ALA A 111 -12.51 -28.38 -7.22
C ALA A 111 -13.27 -27.06 -7.04
N ASP A 112 -14.58 -27.14 -6.77
CA ASP A 112 -15.42 -25.95 -6.52
C ASP A 112 -14.89 -25.13 -5.34
N GLN A 113 -14.49 -25.79 -4.25
CA GLN A 113 -13.93 -25.12 -3.07
C GLN A 113 -12.55 -24.54 -3.32
N ILE A 114 -11.71 -25.22 -4.11
CA ILE A 114 -10.40 -24.69 -4.53
C ILE A 114 -10.61 -23.36 -5.27
N VAL A 115 -11.44 -23.38 -6.31
CA VAL A 115 -11.69 -22.18 -7.13
C VAL A 115 -12.35 -21.08 -6.31
N ALA A 116 -13.34 -21.40 -5.49
CA ALA A 116 -13.99 -20.40 -4.63
C ALA A 116 -13.00 -19.69 -3.69
N LYS A 117 -12.07 -20.44 -3.06
CA LYS A 117 -11.04 -19.82 -2.22
C LYS A 117 -10.05 -18.99 -3.02
N ALA A 118 -9.65 -19.46 -4.20
CA ALA A 118 -8.75 -18.72 -5.08
C ALA A 118 -9.38 -17.39 -5.55
N THR A 119 -10.66 -17.41 -5.91
CA THR A 119 -11.43 -16.21 -6.27
C THR A 119 -11.46 -15.23 -5.11
N GLN A 120 -11.85 -15.67 -3.91
CA GLN A 120 -11.89 -14.80 -2.72
C GLN A 120 -10.51 -14.18 -2.42
N PHE A 121 -9.44 -14.97 -2.51
CA PHE A 121 -8.08 -14.48 -2.31
C PHE A 121 -7.70 -13.41 -3.35
N ASN A 122 -7.99 -13.67 -4.63
CA ASN A 122 -7.71 -12.72 -5.72
C ASN A 122 -8.52 -11.43 -5.59
N GLU A 123 -9.78 -11.51 -5.16
CA GLU A 123 -10.63 -10.35 -4.86
C GLU A 123 -10.03 -9.48 -3.74
N SER A 124 -9.53 -10.11 -2.66
CA SER A 124 -8.83 -9.38 -1.59
C SER A 124 -7.58 -8.66 -2.11
N LEU A 125 -6.74 -9.34 -2.91
CA LEU A 125 -5.55 -8.73 -3.51
C LEU A 125 -5.90 -7.56 -4.44
N LEU A 126 -6.95 -7.70 -5.24
CA LEU A 126 -7.43 -6.65 -6.13
C LEU A 126 -7.99 -5.45 -5.34
N THR A 127 -8.70 -5.72 -4.24
CA THR A 127 -9.21 -4.69 -3.33
C THR A 127 -8.06 -3.89 -2.72
N LEU A 128 -7.02 -4.57 -2.20
CA LEU A 128 -5.80 -3.92 -1.71
C LEU A 128 -5.13 -3.05 -2.76
N ARG A 129 -5.01 -3.56 -4.00
CA ARG A 129 -4.44 -2.79 -5.11
C ARG A 129 -5.25 -1.52 -5.38
N THR A 130 -6.57 -1.64 -5.42
CA THR A 130 -7.49 -0.54 -5.72
C THR A 130 -7.43 0.55 -4.66
N LEU A 131 -7.50 0.17 -3.38
CA LEU A 131 -7.40 1.09 -2.24
C LEU A 131 -6.09 1.88 -2.29
N ARG A 132 -4.96 1.18 -2.46
CA ARG A 132 -3.63 1.79 -2.51
C ARG A 132 -3.48 2.77 -3.66
N LEU A 133 -3.89 2.39 -4.88
CA LEU A 133 -3.78 3.25 -6.05
C LEU A 133 -4.66 4.49 -5.93
N LYS A 134 -5.91 4.32 -5.48
CA LYS A 134 -6.84 5.44 -5.27
C LYS A 134 -6.32 6.43 -4.22
N ALA A 135 -5.82 5.92 -3.09
CA ALA A 135 -5.27 6.75 -2.03
C ALA A 135 -4.06 7.57 -2.51
N LYS A 136 -3.13 6.95 -3.24
CA LYS A 136 -1.95 7.64 -3.79
C LYS A 136 -2.32 8.78 -4.74
N GLU A 137 -3.33 8.58 -5.58
CA GLU A 137 -3.82 9.63 -6.47
C GLU A 137 -4.44 10.78 -5.66
N HIS A 138 -5.31 10.47 -4.70
CA HIS A 138 -5.96 11.48 -3.87
C HIS A 138 -4.95 12.27 -3.01
N ILE A 139 -3.95 11.60 -2.42
CA ILE A 139 -2.85 12.24 -1.66
C ILE A 139 -2.16 13.28 -2.53
N LYS A 140 -1.73 12.90 -3.75
CA LYS A 140 -1.05 13.81 -4.68
C LYS A 140 -1.93 15.01 -5.03
N VAL A 141 -3.21 14.79 -5.30
CA VAL A 141 -4.17 15.86 -5.59
C VAL A 141 -4.34 16.83 -4.42
N HIS A 142 -4.40 16.33 -3.18
CA HIS A 142 -4.54 17.19 -2.00
C HIS A 142 -3.27 17.96 -1.69
N ILE A 143 -2.10 17.32 -1.78
CA ILE A 143 -0.80 17.97 -1.58
C ILE A 143 -0.56 19.07 -2.62
N ALA A 144 -0.85 18.82 -3.90
CA ALA A 144 -0.74 19.83 -4.96
C ALA A 144 -1.65 21.06 -4.75
N LYS A 145 -2.70 20.93 -3.93
CA LYS A 145 -3.62 22.01 -3.55
C LYS A 145 -3.25 22.66 -2.21
N GLY A 146 -2.11 22.31 -1.61
CA GLY A 146 -1.70 22.78 -0.28
C GLY A 146 -2.57 22.24 0.86
N LYS A 147 -3.34 21.17 0.63
CA LYS A 147 -4.31 20.60 1.59
C LYS A 147 -3.70 19.41 2.34
N THR A 148 -2.63 19.65 3.09
CA THR A 148 -1.85 18.61 3.77
C THR A 148 -2.68 17.81 4.78
N ASP A 149 -3.60 18.44 5.51
CA ASP A 149 -4.46 17.74 6.49
C ASP A 149 -5.37 16.72 5.79
N LEU A 150 -5.96 17.09 4.64
CA LEU A 150 -6.79 16.17 3.86
C LEU A 150 -5.97 15.04 3.24
N ALA A 151 -4.72 15.30 2.84
CA ALA A 151 -3.82 14.25 2.37
C ALA A 151 -3.49 13.25 3.48
N ASN A 152 -3.26 13.73 4.72
CA ASN A 152 -3.07 12.87 5.89
C ASN A 152 -4.31 12.03 6.18
N GLN A 153 -5.50 12.64 6.18
CA GLN A 153 -6.76 11.91 6.40
C GLN A 153 -6.96 10.80 5.36
N VAL A 154 -6.74 11.10 4.07
CA VAL A 154 -6.81 10.09 2.99
C VAL A 154 -5.83 8.95 3.23
N SER A 155 -4.60 9.26 3.68
CA SER A 155 -3.61 8.23 4.01
C SER A 155 -4.09 7.35 5.16
N GLU A 156 -4.67 7.94 6.21
CA GLU A 156 -5.12 7.22 7.40
C GLU A 156 -6.35 6.35 7.11
N ASP A 157 -7.34 6.88 6.40
CA ASP A 157 -8.54 6.15 5.97
C ASP A 157 -8.17 4.96 5.08
N ALA A 158 -7.22 5.17 4.16
CA ALA A 158 -6.74 4.10 3.28
C ALA A 158 -6.02 3.00 4.06
N ILE A 159 -5.17 3.36 5.04
CA ILE A 159 -4.48 2.39 5.89
C ILE A 159 -5.50 1.59 6.70
N ALA A 160 -6.49 2.24 7.31
CA ALA A 160 -7.55 1.56 8.06
C ALA A 160 -8.34 0.59 7.16
N ALA A 161 -8.74 1.03 5.96
CA ALA A 161 -9.43 0.17 5.01
C ALA A 161 -8.57 -1.02 4.55
N ILE A 162 -7.27 -0.81 4.33
CA ILE A 162 -6.32 -1.87 3.97
C ILE A 162 -6.18 -2.90 5.10
N CYS A 163 -6.05 -2.46 6.35
CA CYS A 163 -5.96 -3.37 7.50
C CYS A 163 -7.22 -4.24 7.64
N ASN A 164 -8.40 -3.68 7.35
CA ASN A 164 -9.67 -4.42 7.40
C ASN A 164 -9.79 -5.51 6.33
N VAL A 165 -9.09 -5.40 5.19
CA VAL A 165 -9.11 -6.46 4.15
C VAL A 165 -8.30 -7.69 4.59
N ALA A 166 -7.32 -7.52 5.48
CA ALA A 166 -6.44 -8.58 5.96
C ALA A 166 -6.80 -9.10 7.37
N SER A 167 -7.84 -8.54 7.99
CA SER A 167 -8.36 -8.97 9.31
C SER A 167 -9.35 -10.12 9.15
#